data_AF-A0A4R3NCX7-F1
#
_entry.id   AF-A0A4R3NCX7-F1
#
_cell.length_a   1.000
_cell.length_b   1.000
_cell.length_c   1.000
_cell.angle_alpha   90.00
_cell.angle_beta   90.00
_cell.angle_gamma   90.00
#
_symmetry.space_group_name_H-M   'P 1'
#
loop_
_entity.id
_entity.type
_entity.pdbx_description
1 polymer ?
#
loop_
_entity_poly.entity_id
_entity_poly.type
_entity_poly.pdbx_seq_one_letter_code
_entity_poly.pdbx_strand_id
1 'polypeptide(L)'
;MANTRKFNTTVKLGSKIYAPGEDVPISKNGLSEADADNLDHVFGKWRAPEGDAVDKRITALTEERDVLVDQITALKADAKPLADLKAERDSLAEQVHALTEERDELTRERDQALEDNATLSEALKALQDADQDGDTGKDGGKA
;
A
#
# COMPACT_ATOMS: atom_id res chain seq x y z
N MET A 1 8.33 -15.70 64.00
CA MET A 1 9.09 -15.38 62.77
C MET A 1 9.87 -14.11 63.03
N ALA A 2 11.13 -14.01 62.59
CA ALA A 2 11.90 -12.77 62.74
C ALA A 2 11.37 -11.72 61.74
N ASN A 3 11.19 -10.47 62.19
CA ASN A 3 10.80 -9.37 61.30
C ASN A 3 12.02 -8.97 60.44
N THR A 4 11.88 -9.01 59.12
CA THR A 4 12.96 -8.71 58.17
C THR A 4 12.42 -7.89 57.01
N ARG A 5 13.26 -7.09 56.37
CA ARG A 5 12.93 -6.30 55.18
C ARG A 5 14.10 -6.31 54.19
N LYS A 6 13.79 -6.27 52.90
CA LYS A 6 14.77 -6.19 51.80
C LYS A 6 14.92 -4.75 51.34
N PHE A 7 16.12 -4.37 50.92
CA PHE A 7 16.42 -3.01 50.47
C PHE A 7 17.12 -3.01 49.10
N ASN A 8 17.00 -1.91 48.35
CA ASN A 8 17.68 -1.70 47.05
C ASN A 8 19.16 -1.32 47.20
N THR A 9 19.66 -1.24 48.43
CA THR A 9 21.04 -0.88 48.75
C THR A 9 21.66 -1.91 49.68
N THR A 10 22.97 -1.92 49.75
CA THR A 10 23.72 -2.68 50.75
C THR A 10 23.48 -2.08 52.14
N VAL A 11 23.14 -2.92 53.12
CA VAL A 11 22.95 -2.51 54.52
C VAL A 11 24.01 -3.16 55.41
N LYS A 12 24.67 -2.38 56.26
CA LYS A 12 25.67 -2.88 57.22
C LYS A 12 25.13 -2.78 58.64
N LEU A 13 25.07 -3.91 59.35
CA LEU A 13 24.69 -3.98 60.76
C LEU A 13 25.84 -4.61 61.55
N GLY A 14 26.57 -3.78 62.31
CA GLY A 14 27.79 -4.20 63.02
C GLY A 14 28.84 -4.75 62.04
N SER A 15 29.22 -6.01 62.24
CA SER A 15 30.18 -6.71 61.38
C SER A 15 29.55 -7.38 60.15
N LYS A 16 28.21 -7.48 60.08
CA LYS A 16 27.51 -8.14 58.98
C LYS A 16 27.12 -7.13 57.91
N ILE A 17 27.31 -7.52 56.65
CA ILE A 17 26.93 -6.77 55.46
C ILE A 17 25.87 -7.59 54.74
N TYR A 18 24.77 -6.94 54.38
CA TYR A 18 23.63 -7.50 53.65
C TYR A 18 23.62 -6.90 52.25
N ALA A 19 23.66 -7.75 51.23
CA ALA A 19 23.59 -7.30 49.85
C ALA A 19 22.19 -6.74 49.51
N PRO A 20 22.04 -5.93 48.44
CA PRO A 20 20.72 -5.53 47.96
C PRO A 20 19.82 -6.76 47.74
N GLY A 21 18.60 -6.70 48.25
CA GLY A 21 17.62 -7.81 48.19
C GLY A 21 17.81 -8.95 49.19
N GLU A 22 18.83 -8.89 50.05
CA GLU A 22 18.97 -9.81 51.19
C GLU A 22 18.04 -9.41 52.35
N ASP A 23 17.57 -10.39 53.12
CA ASP A 23 16.69 -10.15 54.27
C ASP A 23 17.48 -9.51 55.44
N VAL A 24 17.19 -8.25 55.71
CA VAL A 24 17.79 -7.48 56.81
C VAL A 24 16.87 -7.50 58.03
N PRO A 25 17.36 -7.87 59.23
CA PRO A 25 16.53 -7.97 60.42
C PRO A 25 16.12 -6.60 60.96
N ILE A 26 14.82 -6.42 61.20
CA ILE A 26 14.24 -5.22 61.80
C ILE A 26 13.91 -5.52 63.27
N SER A 27 14.76 -5.07 64.18
CA SER A 27 14.64 -5.38 65.61
C SER A 27 15.49 -4.46 66.48
N LYS A 28 15.37 -4.58 67.81
CA LYS A 28 16.19 -3.84 68.78
C LYS A 28 17.72 -4.04 68.60
N ASN A 29 18.13 -5.21 68.11
CA ASN A 29 19.53 -5.55 67.83
C ASN A 29 19.83 -5.54 66.31
N GLY A 30 18.90 -5.07 65.50
CA GLY A 30 19.02 -4.98 64.04
C GLY A 30 18.77 -3.55 63.56
N LEU A 31 18.26 -3.41 62.35
CA LEU A 31 17.85 -2.10 61.84
C LEU A 31 16.59 -1.65 62.58
N SER A 32 16.49 -0.37 62.92
CA SER A 32 15.27 0.19 63.51
C SER A 32 14.18 0.37 62.45
N GLU A 33 12.92 0.44 62.88
CA GLU A 33 11.79 0.69 61.95
C GLU A 33 11.95 2.05 61.25
N ALA A 34 12.41 3.08 61.97
CA ALA A 34 12.62 4.41 61.42
C ALA A 34 13.75 4.43 60.37
N ASP A 35 14.83 3.69 60.60
CA ASP A 35 15.92 3.58 59.62
C ASP A 35 15.46 2.77 58.39
N ALA A 36 14.68 1.72 58.58
CA ALA A 36 14.07 0.96 57.50
C ALA A 36 13.17 1.83 56.63
N ASP A 37 12.32 2.66 57.25
CA ASP A 37 11.44 3.58 56.52
C ASP A 37 12.22 4.68 55.80
N ASN A 38 13.31 5.19 56.39
CA ASN A 38 14.20 6.12 55.72
C ASN A 38 14.90 5.48 54.51
N LEU A 39 15.33 4.22 54.62
CA LEU A 39 15.91 3.50 53.48
C LEU A 39 14.88 3.27 52.36
N ASP A 40 13.64 2.91 52.70
CA ASP A 40 12.55 2.81 51.73
C ASP A 40 12.22 4.16 51.08
N HIS A 41 12.34 5.26 51.82
CA HIS A 41 12.13 6.61 51.32
C HIS A 41 13.25 7.05 50.35
N VAL A 42 14.51 6.81 50.71
CA VAL A 42 15.68 7.28 49.94
C VAL A 42 15.97 6.39 48.73
N PHE A 43 15.86 5.07 48.88
CA PHE A 43 16.24 4.09 47.84
C PHE A 43 15.04 3.41 47.18
N GLY A 44 13.82 3.78 47.58
CA GLY A 44 12.60 3.10 47.15
C GLY A 44 12.44 1.73 47.81
N LYS A 45 11.20 1.25 47.86
CA LYS A 45 10.89 -0.11 48.33
C LYS A 45 11.56 -1.14 47.42
N TRP A 46 12.14 -2.18 48.02
CA TRP A 46 12.75 -3.25 47.25
C TRP A 46 11.74 -3.92 46.31
N ARG A 47 12.16 -4.15 45.07
CA ARG A 47 11.43 -4.93 44.07
C ARG A 47 12.36 -6.02 43.56
N ALA A 48 11.80 -7.21 43.31
CA ALA A 48 12.55 -8.25 42.64
C ALA A 48 13.01 -7.74 41.27
N PRO A 49 14.24 -8.07 40.81
CA PRO A 49 14.68 -7.70 39.49
C PRO A 49 13.74 -8.34 38.45
N GLU A 50 12.94 -7.50 37.76
CA GLU A 50 12.05 -7.92 36.68
C GLU A 50 12.81 -8.20 35.36
N GLY A 51 14.13 -8.41 35.42
CA GLY A 51 15.01 -8.54 34.25
C GLY A 51 14.47 -9.55 33.22
N ASP A 52 13.98 -10.70 33.69
CA ASP A 52 13.41 -11.73 32.82
C ASP A 52 12.13 -11.27 32.08
N ALA A 53 11.30 -10.43 32.69
CA ALA A 53 10.09 -9.90 32.06
C ALA A 53 10.41 -8.79 31.04
N VAL A 54 11.38 -7.93 31.37
CA VAL A 54 11.87 -6.88 30.47
C VAL A 54 12.57 -7.49 29.26
N ASP A 55 13.44 -8.47 29.46
CA ASP A 55 14.18 -9.15 28.40
C ASP A 55 13.21 -9.89 27.45
N LYS A 56 12.21 -10.60 28.00
CA LYS A 56 11.14 -11.22 27.19
C LYS A 56 10.38 -10.21 26.35
N ARG A 57 10.06 -9.05 26.93
CA ARG A 57 9.34 -7.97 26.22
C ARG A 57 10.20 -7.35 25.12
N ILE A 58 11.49 -7.15 25.37
CA ILE A 58 12.44 -6.64 24.38
C ILE A 58 12.56 -7.62 23.21
N THR A 59 12.69 -8.92 23.49
CA THR A 59 12.72 -9.96 22.45
C THR A 59 11.45 -9.96 21.62
N ALA A 60 10.27 -9.98 22.26
CA ALA A 60 8.99 -9.95 21.55
C ALA A 60 8.82 -8.70 20.67
N LEU A 61 9.16 -7.52 21.19
CA LEU A 61 9.12 -6.27 20.41
C LEU A 61 10.12 -6.27 19.24
N THR A 62 11.26 -6.94 19.40
CA THR A 62 12.25 -7.08 18.33
C THR A 62 11.71 -7.96 17.21
N GLU A 63 11.12 -9.10 17.55
CA GLU A 63 10.46 -10.01 16.60
C GLU A 63 9.30 -9.32 15.87
N GLU A 64 8.43 -8.61 16.60
CA GLU A 64 7.33 -7.82 15.99
C GLU A 64 7.87 -6.77 15.02
N ARG A 65 8.93 -6.05 15.40
CA ARG A 65 9.56 -5.05 14.54
C ARG A 65 10.12 -5.69 13.27
N ASP A 66 10.77 -6.84 13.36
CA ASP A 66 11.33 -7.53 12.19
C ASP A 66 10.22 -7.99 11.23
N VAL A 67 9.13 -8.55 11.74
CA VAL A 67 7.94 -8.90 10.94
C VAL A 67 7.36 -7.67 10.23
N LEU A 68 7.24 -6.53 10.93
CA LEU A 68 6.73 -5.29 10.33
C LEU A 68 7.66 -4.75 9.23
N VAL A 69 8.97 -4.87 9.40
CA VAL A 69 9.95 -4.46 8.38
C VAL A 69 9.81 -5.31 7.12
N ASP A 70 9.64 -6.62 7.27
CA ASP A 70 9.42 -7.53 6.14
C ASP A 70 8.11 -7.21 5.41
N GLN A 71 7.02 -6.96 6.14
CA GLN A 71 5.74 -6.56 5.57
C GLN A 71 5.82 -5.23 4.80
N ILE A 72 6.51 -4.22 5.35
CA ILE A 72 6.72 -2.93 4.68
C ILE A 72 7.53 -3.13 3.39
N THR A 73 8.53 -4.02 3.42
CA THR A 73 9.36 -4.32 2.25
C THR A 73 8.53 -4.98 1.15
N ALA A 74 7.69 -5.95 1.49
CA ALA A 74 6.76 -6.58 0.56
C ALA A 74 5.77 -5.57 -0.04
N LEU A 75 5.13 -4.74 0.80
CA LEU A 75 4.19 -3.71 0.33
C LEU A 75 4.84 -2.69 -0.61
N LYS A 76 6.09 -2.30 -0.37
CA LYS A 76 6.85 -1.43 -1.28
C LYS A 76 7.17 -2.11 -2.60
N ALA A 77 7.46 -3.41 -2.56
CA ALA A 77 7.69 -4.19 -3.77
C ALA A 77 6.41 -4.27 -4.62
N ASP A 78 5.24 -4.42 -4.02
CA ASP A 78 3.93 -4.47 -4.71
C ASP A 78 3.44 -3.10 -5.22
N ALA A 79 3.82 -2.01 -4.54
CA ALA A 79 3.45 -0.66 -4.97
C ALA A 79 4.10 -0.26 -6.31
N LYS A 80 5.28 -0.79 -6.63
CA LYS A 80 5.98 -0.52 -7.90
C LYS A 80 5.21 -1.06 -9.12
N PRO A 81 4.79 -2.35 -9.15
CA PRO A 81 3.88 -2.89 -10.15
C PRO A 81 2.60 -2.10 -10.33
N LEU A 82 2.02 -1.56 -9.25
CA LEU A 82 0.77 -0.79 -9.33
C LEU A 82 0.93 0.51 -10.12
N ALA A 83 2.07 1.20 -9.97
CA ALA A 83 2.37 2.41 -10.73
C ALA A 83 2.56 2.10 -12.22
N ASP A 84 3.27 1.01 -12.53
CA ASP A 84 3.49 0.56 -13.90
C ASP A 84 2.16 0.16 -14.57
N LEU A 85 1.30 -0.59 -13.87
CA LEU A 85 -0.05 -0.96 -14.34
C LEU A 85 -0.94 0.27 -14.56
N LYS A 86 -0.83 1.29 -13.72
CA LYS A 86 -1.60 2.54 -13.90
C LYS A 86 -1.17 3.26 -15.19
N ALA A 87 0.14 3.35 -15.44
CA ALA A 87 0.67 3.95 -16.65
C ALA A 87 0.26 3.16 -17.91
N GLU A 88 0.29 1.83 -17.85
CA GLU A 88 -0.18 0.97 -18.94
C GLU A 88 -1.67 1.19 -19.22
N ARG A 89 -2.50 1.25 -18.17
CA ARG A 89 -3.94 1.53 -18.28
C ARG A 89 -4.20 2.89 -18.94
N ASP A 90 -3.48 3.93 -18.52
CA ASP A 90 -3.61 5.28 -19.08
C ASP A 90 -3.23 5.30 -20.57
N SER A 91 -2.11 4.68 -20.93
CA SER A 91 -1.68 4.54 -22.33
C SER A 91 -2.68 3.77 -23.20
N LEU A 92 -3.23 2.67 -22.68
CA LEU A 92 -4.26 1.89 -23.40
C LEU A 92 -5.54 2.70 -23.59
N ALA A 93 -5.94 3.52 -22.60
CA ALA A 93 -7.11 4.38 -22.73
C ALA A 93 -6.93 5.44 -23.83
N GLU A 94 -5.73 6.04 -23.94
CA GLU A 94 -5.40 6.97 -25.02
C GLU A 94 -5.43 6.28 -26.39
N GLN A 95 -4.87 5.08 -26.50
CA GLN A 95 -4.90 4.29 -27.74
C GLN A 95 -6.32 3.94 -28.16
N VAL A 96 -7.18 3.53 -27.22
CA VAL A 96 -8.60 3.25 -27.50
C VAL A 96 -9.32 4.50 -28.00
N HIS A 97 -9.03 5.67 -27.42
CA HIS A 97 -9.61 6.93 -27.89
C HIS A 97 -9.20 7.23 -29.32
N ALA A 98 -7.91 7.17 -29.63
CA ALA A 98 -7.38 7.44 -30.97
C ALA A 98 -7.95 6.48 -32.02
N LEU A 99 -8.03 5.18 -31.70
CA LEU A 99 -8.63 4.18 -32.59
C LEU A 99 -10.13 4.40 -32.79
N THR A 100 -10.84 4.93 -31.78
CA THR A 100 -12.26 5.27 -31.90
C THR A 100 -12.46 6.44 -32.86
N GLU A 101 -11.62 7.48 -32.75
CA GLU A 101 -11.63 8.63 -33.67
C GLU A 101 -11.30 8.22 -35.10
N GLU A 102 -10.27 7.40 -35.30
CA GLU A 102 -9.90 6.87 -36.63
C GLU A 102 -11.04 6.06 -37.24
N ARG A 103 -11.68 5.19 -36.44
CA ARG A 103 -12.84 4.41 -36.88
C ARG A 103 -14.00 5.31 -37.30
N ASP A 104 -14.28 6.35 -36.53
CA ASP A 104 -15.36 7.29 -36.82
C ASP A 104 -15.10 8.06 -38.12
N GLU A 105 -13.86 8.46 -38.37
CA GLU A 105 -13.47 9.12 -39.61
C GLU A 105 -13.59 8.19 -40.82
N LEU A 106 -13.03 6.98 -40.73
CA LEU A 106 -13.16 5.97 -41.79
C LEU A 106 -14.63 5.62 -42.08
N THR A 107 -15.50 5.67 -41.06
CA THR A 107 -16.94 5.47 -41.25
C THR A 107 -17.54 6.60 -42.08
N ARG A 108 -17.18 7.87 -41.80
CA ARG A 108 -17.62 9.02 -42.59
C ARG A 108 -17.12 8.95 -44.03
N GLU A 109 -15.84 8.66 -44.23
CA GLU A 109 -15.26 8.52 -45.58
C GLU A 109 -15.97 7.44 -46.38
N ARG A 110 -16.25 6.29 -45.74
CA ARG A 110 -17.00 5.19 -46.35
C ARG A 110 -18.41 5.64 -46.74
N ASP A 111 -19.12 6.32 -45.85
CA ASP A 111 -20.49 6.79 -46.11
C ASP A 111 -20.53 7.79 -47.27
N GLN A 112 -19.58 8.74 -47.32
CA GLN A 112 -19.45 9.68 -48.43
C GLN A 112 -19.18 8.97 -49.76
N ALA A 113 -18.25 8.00 -49.76
CA ALA A 113 -17.93 7.25 -50.97
C ALA A 113 -19.14 6.42 -51.49
N LEU A 114 -20.03 5.97 -50.61
CA LEU A 114 -21.28 5.32 -51.01
C LEU A 114 -22.25 6.30 -51.68
N GLU A 115 -22.38 7.51 -51.13
CA GLU A 115 -23.22 8.57 -51.72
C GLU A 115 -22.70 9.03 -53.10
N ASP A 116 -21.40 9.23 -53.21
CA ASP A 116 -20.75 9.59 -54.47
C ASP A 116 -20.95 8.50 -55.53
N ASN A 117 -20.78 7.22 -55.16
CA ASN A 117 -21.02 6.10 -56.07
C ASN A 117 -22.48 5.98 -56.51
N ALA A 118 -23.43 6.25 -55.62
CA ALA A 118 -24.85 6.28 -55.98
C ALA A 118 -25.13 7.38 -57.00
N THR A 119 -24.61 8.59 -56.76
CA THR A 119 -24.75 9.74 -57.65
C THR A 119 -24.13 9.47 -59.02
N LEU A 120 -22.91 8.92 -59.06
CA LEU A 120 -22.25 8.54 -60.31
C LEU A 120 -23.01 7.45 -61.07
N SER A 121 -23.59 6.48 -60.36
CA SER A 121 -24.40 5.42 -60.99
C SER A 121 -25.68 5.97 -61.62
N GLU A 122 -26.33 6.94 -60.98
CA GLU A 122 -27.50 7.63 -61.54
C GLU A 122 -27.13 8.46 -62.77
N ALA A 123 -26.03 9.22 -62.70
CA ALA A 123 -25.54 10.00 -63.84
C ALA A 123 -25.16 9.12 -65.03
N LEU A 124 -24.52 7.97 -64.78
CA LEU A 124 -24.17 7.01 -65.84
C LEU A 124 -25.41 6.43 -66.52
N LYS A 125 -26.46 6.08 -65.75
CA LYS A 125 -27.74 5.63 -66.34
C LYS A 125 -28.36 6.70 -67.21
N ALA A 126 -28.44 7.94 -66.71
CA ALA A 126 -29.01 9.05 -67.47
C ALA A 126 -28.26 9.31 -68.79
N LEU A 127 -26.92 9.17 -68.80
CA LEU A 127 -26.11 9.31 -70.01
C LEU A 127 -26.35 8.15 -70.99
N GLN A 128 -26.43 6.92 -70.50
CA GLN A 128 -26.73 5.74 -71.32
C GLN A 128 -28.11 5.83 -71.97
N ASP A 129 -29.12 6.28 -71.22
CA ASP A 129 -30.47 6.49 -71.73
C ASP A 129 -30.47 7.55 -72.83
N ALA A 130 -29.74 8.66 -72.65
CA ALA A 130 -29.61 9.73 -73.65
C ALA A 130 -28.90 9.27 -74.94
N ASP A 131 -27.87 8.42 -74.84
CA ASP A 131 -27.16 7.87 -76.00
C ASP A 131 -28.03 6.84 -76.76
N GLN A 132 -28.89 6.07 -76.08
CA GLN A 132 -29.81 5.13 -76.74
C GLN A 132 -30.96 5.81 -77.49
N ASP A 133 -31.47 6.94 -76.97
CA ASP A 133 -32.48 7.74 -77.66
C ASP A 133 -31.92 8.48 -78.90
N GLY A 134 -30.61 8.70 -78.96
CA GLY A 134 -29.93 9.33 -80.11
C GLY A 134 -29.74 8.43 -81.34
N ASP A 135 -29.74 7.10 -81.17
CA ASP A 135 -29.42 6.13 -82.24
C ASP A 135 -30.67 5.55 -82.95
N THR A 136 -31.86 5.64 -82.34
CA THR A 136 -33.09 5.08 -82.93
C THR A 136 -33.76 5.97 -84.01
N GLY A 137 -33.18 7.14 -84.33
CA GLY A 137 -33.79 8.15 -85.20
C GLY A 137 -33.33 8.20 -86.67
N LYS A 138 -32.44 7.31 -87.13
CA LYS A 138 -31.80 7.49 -88.44
C LYS A 138 -31.69 6.23 -89.32
N ASP A 139 -32.77 5.48 -89.49
CA ASP A 139 -32.93 4.68 -90.70
C ASP A 139 -34.40 4.58 -91.13
N GLY A 140 -34.83 5.57 -91.91
CA GLY A 140 -36.24 5.73 -92.27
C GLY A 140 -36.47 6.85 -93.28
N GLY A 141 -35.71 6.86 -94.38
CA GLY A 141 -36.09 7.71 -95.52
C GLY A 141 -34.98 7.99 -96.51
N LYS A 142 -34.97 7.25 -97.63
CA LYS A 142 -35.36 7.78 -98.95
C LYS A 142 -35.14 6.75 -100.06
N ALA A 143 -36.18 6.70 -100.91
CA ALA A 143 -36.22 6.35 -102.34
C ALA A 143 -35.90 4.92 -102.76
#